data_AF-A0ABD3SEX3-F1
#
_entry.id   AF-A0ABD3SEX3-F1
#
_cell.length_a   1.000
_cell.length_b   1.000
_cell.length_c   1.000
_cell.angle_alpha   90.00
_cell.angle_beta   90.00
_cell.angle_gamma   90.00
#
_symmetry.space_group_name_H-M   'P 1'
#
loop_
_entity.id
_entity.type
_entity.pdbx_description
1 polymer ?
#
loop_
_entity_poly.entity_id
_entity_poly.type
_entity_poly.pdbx_seq_one_letter_code
_entity_poly.pdbx_strand_id
1 'polypeptide(L)'
;MARIDRAELPAICPNFPYWDIYEVHKAVTKDTFYEILKSNEFDPWRDSANYVENDLTEVMEKVATYQGELPWSFIHGDLHYDNILVDDDGVTGLLDFEFSSYDWRAMELAICLSKYCSEDDPYPYFERFVDGFAVCADLTPIEIESMCTLIRLRILSNVVYFVGRALAGEDQLSTLTCRIDNYCQRLRWIKSNEEAIVSLIKEKFAANGKL
;
A
#
# COMPACT_ATOMS: atom_id res chain seq x y z
N MET A 1 -36.80 6.08 -16.04
CA MET A 1 -35.39 6.00 -16.47
C MET A 1 -34.63 7.00 -15.63
N ALA A 2 -33.82 6.55 -14.66
CA ALA A 2 -33.04 7.47 -13.84
C ALA A 2 -32.03 8.17 -14.75
N ARG A 3 -32.07 9.50 -14.78
CA ARG A 3 -31.12 10.33 -15.54
C ARG A 3 -30.03 10.72 -14.56
N ILE A 4 -28.80 10.31 -14.86
CA ILE A 4 -27.62 10.79 -14.12
C ILE A 4 -27.19 12.07 -14.82
N ASP A 5 -27.46 13.21 -14.19
CA ASP A 5 -27.03 14.51 -14.68
C ASP A 5 -25.55 14.74 -14.29
N ARG A 6 -24.76 15.37 -15.18
CA ARG A 6 -23.38 15.76 -14.86
C ARG A 6 -23.41 16.89 -13.82
N ALA A 7 -22.93 16.61 -12.62
CA ALA A 7 -22.60 17.66 -11.66
C ALA A 7 -21.18 18.18 -11.94
N GLU A 8 -21.01 19.50 -12.01
CA GLU A 8 -19.69 20.13 -11.94
C GLU A 8 -19.25 20.12 -10.47
N LEU A 9 -18.43 19.14 -10.11
CA LEU A 9 -17.75 19.09 -8.82
C LEU A 9 -16.38 19.77 -8.97
N PRO A 10 -15.90 20.54 -7.98
CA PRO A 10 -14.53 21.02 -7.98
C PRO A 10 -13.57 19.82 -8.07
N ALA A 11 -12.54 19.92 -8.90
CA ALA A 11 -11.53 18.89 -9.13
C ALA A 11 -10.55 18.80 -7.94
N ILE A 12 -11.08 18.52 -6.75
CA ILE A 12 -10.29 18.20 -5.57
C ILE A 12 -10.35 16.68 -5.45
N CYS A 13 -9.18 16.05 -5.49
CA CYS A 13 -9.12 14.63 -5.16
C CYS A 13 -9.54 14.46 -3.69
N PRO A 14 -10.56 13.62 -3.40
CA PRO A 14 -11.05 13.46 -2.03
C PRO A 14 -10.11 12.65 -1.15
N ASN A 15 -9.17 11.92 -1.76
CA ASN A 15 -8.25 11.02 -1.09
C ASN A 15 -6.92 11.72 -0.82
N PHE A 16 -6.43 11.53 0.40
CA PHE A 16 -5.14 12.04 0.82
C PHE A 16 -4.02 11.12 0.37
N PRO A 17 -2.79 11.64 0.20
CA PRO A 17 -1.65 10.81 -0.10
C PRO A 17 -1.29 9.85 1.03
N TYR A 18 -0.65 8.74 0.71
CA TYR A 18 -0.34 7.65 1.65
C TYR A 18 0.57 8.06 2.83
N TRP A 19 1.38 9.11 2.70
CA TRP A 19 2.17 9.62 3.84
C TRP A 19 1.30 10.32 4.90
N ASP A 20 0.10 10.78 4.56
CA ASP A 20 -0.89 11.26 5.52
C ASP A 20 -1.70 10.07 6.06
N ILE A 21 -1.01 9.07 6.59
CA ILE A 21 -1.54 7.71 6.84
C ILE A 21 -2.79 7.66 7.73
N TYR A 22 -3.01 8.65 8.59
CA TYR A 22 -4.18 8.72 9.47
C TYR A 22 -5.41 9.33 8.79
N GLU A 23 -5.26 9.94 7.61
CA GLU A 23 -6.38 10.43 6.79
C GLU A 23 -7.02 9.33 5.94
N VAL A 24 -6.49 8.10 5.99
CA VAL A 24 -7.05 6.93 5.27
C VAL A 24 -8.48 6.60 5.71
N HIS A 25 -8.90 7.04 6.90
CA HIS A 25 -10.27 6.87 7.37
C HIS A 25 -10.68 7.97 8.35
N LYS A 26 -11.80 8.63 8.09
CA LYS A 26 -12.31 9.77 8.89
C LYS A 26 -12.51 9.53 10.39
N ALA A 27 -12.65 8.27 10.80
CA ALA A 27 -12.94 7.88 12.19
C ALA A 27 -11.69 7.57 13.02
N VAL A 28 -10.50 7.51 12.41
CA VAL A 28 -9.24 7.28 13.12
C VAL A 28 -8.43 8.56 13.17
N THR A 29 -7.73 8.74 14.28
CA THR A 29 -6.68 9.73 14.47
C THR A 29 -5.42 9.00 14.94
N LYS A 30 -4.28 9.69 14.93
CA LYS A 30 -3.05 9.13 15.49
C LYS A 30 -3.24 8.63 16.93
N ASP A 31 -3.87 9.43 17.78
CA ASP A 31 -4.04 9.09 19.19
C ASP A 31 -4.97 7.88 19.37
N THR A 32 -6.13 7.90 18.71
CA THR A 32 -7.10 6.79 18.79
C THR A 32 -6.55 5.50 18.20
N PHE A 33 -5.73 5.58 17.15
CA PHE A 33 -5.02 4.42 16.60
C PHE A 33 -4.15 3.73 17.66
N TYR A 34 -3.29 4.50 18.34
CA TYR A 34 -2.41 3.94 19.37
C TYR A 34 -3.16 3.48 20.62
N GLU A 35 -4.26 4.15 21.00
CA GLU A 35 -5.15 3.69 22.07
C GLU A 35 -5.73 2.30 21.75
N ILE A 36 -6.26 2.11 20.54
CA ILE A 36 -6.80 0.81 20.10
C ILE A 36 -5.70 -0.25 20.05
N LEU A 37 -4.55 0.06 19.45
CA LEU A 37 -3.44 -0.90 19.34
C LEU A 37 -2.90 -1.32 20.73
N LYS A 38 -2.96 -0.44 21.73
CA LYS A 38 -2.56 -0.70 23.13
C LYS A 38 -3.66 -1.29 24.01
N SER A 39 -4.90 -1.38 23.51
CA SER A 39 -6.01 -1.97 24.24
C SER A 39 -5.80 -3.46 24.51
N ASN A 40 -6.54 -3.99 25.48
CA ASN A 40 -6.52 -5.41 25.88
C ASN A 40 -6.98 -6.37 24.76
N GLU A 41 -7.69 -5.87 23.75
CA GLU A 41 -8.09 -6.64 22.56
C GLU A 41 -6.89 -7.20 21.79
N PHE A 42 -5.72 -6.54 21.91
CA PHE A 42 -4.46 -7.01 21.32
C PHE A 42 -3.60 -7.83 22.28
N ASP A 43 -4.02 -8.12 23.50
CA ASP A 43 -3.21 -8.88 24.46
C ASP A 43 -2.77 -10.26 23.93
N PRO A 44 -3.62 -11.05 23.24
CA PRO A 44 -3.18 -12.31 22.64
C PRO A 44 -2.16 -12.14 21.51
N TRP A 45 -2.05 -10.95 20.92
CA TRP A 45 -1.18 -10.62 19.78
C TRP A 45 -0.19 -9.49 20.10
N ARG A 46 0.15 -9.30 21.38
CA ARG A 46 0.87 -8.12 21.86
C ARG A 46 2.20 -7.89 21.13
N ASP A 47 2.95 -8.97 20.87
CA ASP A 47 4.23 -8.88 20.17
C ASP A 47 4.07 -8.38 18.73
N SER A 48 3.01 -8.81 18.04
CA SER A 48 2.69 -8.38 16.68
C SER A 48 2.16 -6.95 16.66
N ALA A 49 1.33 -6.56 17.63
CA ALA A 49 0.91 -5.16 17.81
C ALA A 49 2.11 -4.21 18.03
N ASN A 50 3.04 -4.59 18.92
CA ASN A 50 4.26 -3.84 19.17
C ASN A 50 5.16 -3.77 17.92
N TYR A 51 5.24 -4.87 17.15
CA TYR A 51 5.99 -4.88 15.89
C TYR A 51 5.40 -3.88 14.89
N VAL A 52 4.07 -3.87 14.71
CA VAL A 52 3.37 -2.92 13.84
C VAL A 52 3.60 -1.47 14.29
N GLU A 53 3.52 -1.18 15.59
CA GLU A 53 3.80 0.16 16.15
C GLU A 53 5.22 0.63 15.84
N ASN A 54 6.21 -0.24 16.07
CA ASN A 54 7.61 0.06 15.80
C ASN A 54 7.88 0.25 14.30
N ASP A 55 7.33 -0.64 13.47
CA ASP A 55 7.51 -0.58 12.02
C ASP A 55 6.85 0.65 11.41
N LEU A 56 5.67 1.04 11.91
CA LEU A 56 5.01 2.28 11.53
C LEU A 56 5.85 3.50 11.87
N THR A 57 6.45 3.54 13.06
CA THR A 57 7.31 4.65 13.45
C THR A 57 8.50 4.78 12.50
N GLU A 58 9.20 3.67 12.23
CA GLU A 58 10.35 3.63 11.31
C GLU A 58 9.97 4.06 9.88
N VAL A 59 8.85 3.54 9.36
CA VAL A 59 8.36 3.90 8.02
C VAL A 59 8.00 5.37 7.96
N MET A 60 7.29 5.92 8.94
CA MET A 60 6.90 7.34 8.92
C MET A 60 8.11 8.28 9.00
N GLU A 61 9.15 7.92 9.77
CA GLU A 61 10.43 8.67 9.79
C GLU A 61 11.10 8.65 8.41
N LYS A 62 11.13 7.49 7.74
CA LYS A 62 11.73 7.36 6.41
C LYS A 62 10.92 8.10 5.33
N VAL A 63 9.60 7.97 5.36
CA VAL A 63 8.65 8.63 4.44
C VAL A 63 8.79 10.14 4.49
N ALA A 64 9.03 10.73 5.67
CA ALA A 64 9.28 12.16 5.79
C ALA A 64 10.49 12.63 4.97
N THR A 65 11.49 11.77 4.74
CA THR A 65 12.68 12.09 3.94
C THR A 65 12.43 12.11 2.43
N TYR A 66 11.29 11.60 1.97
CA TYR A 66 10.92 11.53 0.55
C TYR A 66 10.08 12.71 0.07
N GLN A 67 9.63 13.58 0.98
CA GLN A 67 8.84 14.75 0.64
C GLN A 67 9.62 15.70 -0.28
N GLY A 68 9.09 15.94 -1.47
CA GLY A 68 9.73 16.77 -2.50
C GLY A 68 10.73 16.03 -3.39
N GLU A 69 11.06 14.78 -3.07
CA GLU A 69 12.03 13.97 -3.82
C GLU A 69 11.36 12.99 -4.79
N LEU A 70 10.20 12.43 -4.40
CA LEU A 70 9.48 11.45 -5.24
C LEU A 70 8.53 12.13 -6.23
N PRO A 71 8.56 11.74 -7.53
CA PRO A 71 7.62 12.25 -8.53
C PRO A 71 6.17 11.91 -8.21
N TRP A 72 5.26 12.84 -8.48
CA TRP A 72 3.83 12.65 -8.29
C TRP A 72 3.14 12.20 -9.58
N SER A 73 2.08 11.42 -9.46
CA SER A 73 1.19 11.03 -10.54
C SER A 73 -0.22 10.82 -10.00
N PHE A 74 -1.21 10.79 -10.90
CA PHE A 74 -2.48 10.15 -10.58
C PHE A 74 -2.23 8.63 -10.46
N ILE A 75 -2.70 8.05 -9.36
CA ILE A 75 -2.63 6.62 -9.05
C ILE A 75 -4.04 6.07 -8.82
N HIS A 76 -4.23 4.79 -9.11
CA HIS A 76 -5.43 4.04 -8.79
C HIS A 76 -5.65 3.91 -7.28
N GLY A 77 -4.56 3.75 -6.52
CA GLY A 77 -4.59 3.72 -5.05
C GLY A 77 -4.99 2.38 -4.43
N ASP A 78 -5.44 1.41 -5.23
CA ASP A 78 -5.81 0.06 -4.79
C ASP A 78 -5.75 -0.99 -5.93
N LEU A 79 -4.77 -0.85 -6.83
CA LEU A 79 -4.61 -1.79 -7.93
C LEU A 79 -3.94 -3.08 -7.46
N HIS A 80 -4.71 -4.15 -7.34
CA HIS A 80 -4.21 -5.50 -7.08
C HIS A 80 -4.98 -6.52 -7.92
N TYR A 81 -4.51 -7.77 -7.97
CA TYR A 81 -5.06 -8.78 -8.87
C TYR A 81 -6.57 -9.04 -8.71
N ASP A 82 -7.17 -8.82 -7.53
CA ASP A 82 -8.63 -8.93 -7.35
C ASP A 82 -9.42 -7.82 -8.09
N ASN A 83 -8.78 -6.69 -8.42
CA ASN A 83 -9.38 -5.50 -9.04
C ASN A 83 -9.05 -5.39 -10.54
N ILE A 84 -8.53 -6.47 -11.13
CA ILE A 84 -8.14 -6.53 -12.55
C ILE A 84 -9.00 -7.59 -13.24
N LEU A 85 -9.69 -7.18 -14.30
CA LEU A 85 -10.39 -8.10 -15.19
C LEU A 85 -9.43 -8.60 -16.28
N VAL A 86 -9.41 -9.91 -16.47
CA VAL A 86 -8.59 -10.58 -17.48
C VAL A 86 -9.44 -11.51 -18.33
N ASP A 87 -9.09 -11.61 -19.61
CA ASP A 87 -9.57 -12.66 -20.53
C ASP A 87 -8.37 -13.37 -21.19
N ASP A 88 -8.64 -14.18 -22.23
CA ASP A 88 -7.60 -14.93 -22.95
C ASP A 88 -6.58 -14.00 -23.67
N ASP A 89 -6.97 -12.76 -23.97
CA ASP A 89 -6.16 -11.78 -24.71
C ASP A 89 -5.42 -10.81 -23.77
N GLY A 90 -5.77 -10.76 -22.48
CA GLY A 90 -5.04 -10.03 -21.44
C GLY A 90 -5.93 -9.22 -20.50
N VAL A 91 -5.43 -8.07 -20.04
CA VAL A 91 -6.18 -7.17 -19.15
C VAL A 91 -7.27 -6.44 -19.94
N THR A 92 -8.53 -6.62 -19.53
CA THR A 92 -9.70 -6.03 -20.19
C THR A 92 -10.32 -4.87 -19.41
N GLY A 93 -10.00 -4.74 -18.13
CA GLY A 93 -10.55 -3.67 -17.30
C GLY A 93 -9.91 -3.57 -15.92
N LEU A 94 -9.99 -2.38 -15.35
CA LEU A 94 -9.62 -2.08 -13.97
C LEU A 94 -10.88 -1.69 -13.19
N LEU A 95 -10.98 -2.11 -11.94
CA LEU A 95 -12.13 -1.90 -11.07
C LEU A 95 -11.74 -1.09 -9.82
N ASP A 96 -12.74 -0.48 -9.16
CA ASP A 96 -12.63 0.10 -7.81
C ASP A 96 -11.66 1.30 -7.67
N PHE A 97 -12.00 2.39 -8.36
CA PHE A 97 -11.28 3.68 -8.32
C PHE A 97 -11.55 4.53 -7.06
N GLU A 98 -12.15 3.97 -6.01
CA GLU A 98 -12.56 4.76 -4.84
C GLU A 98 -11.38 5.34 -4.05
N PHE A 99 -10.22 4.69 -4.12
CA PHE A 99 -8.97 5.14 -3.49
C PHE A 99 -8.06 5.95 -4.42
N SER A 100 -8.51 6.25 -5.64
CA SER A 100 -7.65 6.95 -6.60
C SER A 100 -7.30 8.35 -6.14
N SER A 101 -6.03 8.70 -6.30
CA SER A 101 -5.48 9.96 -5.78
C SER A 101 -4.33 10.51 -6.59
N TYR A 102 -3.96 11.77 -6.34
CA TYR A 102 -2.65 12.28 -6.74
C TYR A 102 -1.67 12.02 -5.60
N ASP A 103 -0.66 11.20 -5.85
CA ASP A 103 0.30 10.71 -4.86
C ASP A 103 1.66 10.47 -5.54
N TRP A 104 2.66 9.98 -4.82
CA TRP A 104 3.90 9.49 -5.39
C TRP A 104 3.63 8.36 -6.38
N ARG A 105 4.15 8.52 -7.58
CA ARG A 105 3.99 7.57 -8.68
C ARG A 105 4.40 6.14 -8.29
N ALA A 106 5.50 5.99 -7.56
CA ALA A 106 5.99 4.69 -7.10
C ALA A 106 5.05 3.96 -6.12
N MET A 107 4.09 4.66 -5.51
CA MET A 107 3.08 4.01 -4.66
C MET A 107 2.23 3.02 -5.44
N GLU A 108 1.95 3.25 -6.73
CA GLU A 108 1.16 2.31 -7.54
C GLU A 108 1.82 0.92 -7.59
N LEU A 109 3.13 0.87 -7.88
CA LEU A 109 3.87 -0.38 -7.89
C LEU A 109 3.94 -0.99 -6.48
N ALA A 110 4.15 -0.16 -5.46
CA ALA A 110 4.15 -0.63 -4.07
C ALA A 110 2.81 -1.27 -3.66
N ILE A 111 1.69 -0.69 -4.10
CA ILE A 111 0.33 -1.22 -3.88
C ILE A 111 0.20 -2.60 -4.53
N CYS A 112 0.53 -2.70 -5.82
CA CYS A 112 0.47 -3.94 -6.57
C CYS A 112 1.29 -5.06 -5.92
N LEU A 113 2.53 -4.75 -5.52
CA LEU A 113 3.45 -5.71 -4.92
C LEU A 113 3.04 -6.12 -3.50
N SER A 114 2.41 -5.22 -2.74
CA SER A 114 2.07 -5.47 -1.34
C SER A 114 1.20 -6.72 -1.16
N LYS A 115 0.31 -7.01 -2.11
CA LYS A 115 -0.62 -8.14 -2.03
C LYS A 115 0.09 -9.49 -2.17
N TYR A 116 1.15 -9.56 -2.98
CA TYR A 116 1.92 -10.80 -3.15
C TYR A 116 2.79 -11.16 -1.93
N CYS A 117 3.04 -10.23 -1.00
CA CYS A 117 3.83 -10.51 0.20
C CYS A 117 3.21 -11.59 1.12
N SER A 118 1.94 -11.94 0.93
CA SER A 118 1.28 -13.02 1.69
C SER A 118 1.30 -14.38 1.00
N GLU A 119 1.85 -14.47 -0.22
CA GLU A 119 2.02 -15.76 -0.92
C GLU A 119 3.09 -16.61 -0.22
N ASP A 120 2.99 -17.94 -0.37
CA ASP A 120 3.99 -18.87 0.19
C ASP A 120 5.40 -18.63 -0.40
N ASP A 121 5.46 -18.24 -1.68
CA ASP A 121 6.67 -17.79 -2.37
C ASP A 121 6.37 -16.50 -3.17
N PRO A 122 6.62 -15.31 -2.58
CA PRO A 122 6.30 -14.04 -3.24
C PRO A 122 7.21 -13.69 -4.43
N TYR A 123 8.43 -14.22 -4.49
CA TYR A 123 9.46 -13.78 -5.45
C TYR A 123 9.04 -13.92 -6.91
N PRO A 124 8.51 -15.08 -7.36
CA PRO A 124 8.06 -15.25 -8.74
C PRO A 124 6.96 -14.26 -9.14
N TYR A 125 6.08 -13.88 -8.22
CA TYR A 125 5.03 -12.89 -8.47
C TYR A 125 5.61 -11.48 -8.60
N PHE A 126 6.53 -11.11 -7.70
CA PHE A 126 7.27 -9.84 -7.79
C PHE A 126 8.00 -9.73 -9.13
N GLU A 127 8.75 -10.76 -9.51
CA GLU A 127 9.52 -10.77 -10.76
C GLU A 127 8.61 -10.54 -11.97
N ARG A 128 7.56 -11.35 -12.12
CA ARG A 128 6.65 -11.27 -13.26
C ARG A 128 5.89 -9.93 -13.32
N PHE A 129 5.47 -9.43 -12.16
CA PHE A 129 4.74 -8.16 -12.11
C PHE A 129 5.65 -6.98 -12.45
N VAL A 130 6.85 -6.93 -11.86
CA VAL A 130 7.83 -5.87 -12.14
C VAL A 130 8.30 -5.91 -13.59
N ASP A 131 8.52 -7.10 -14.16
CA ASP A 131 8.89 -7.26 -15.57
C ASP A 131 7.84 -6.64 -16.50
N GLY A 132 6.56 -6.98 -16.30
CA GLY A 132 5.46 -6.37 -17.05
C GLY A 132 5.30 -4.86 -16.82
N PHE A 133 5.44 -4.41 -15.57
CA PHE A 133 5.34 -3.00 -15.21
C PHE A 133 6.47 -2.17 -15.86
N ALA A 134 7.69 -2.70 -15.88
CA ALA A 134 8.87 -2.05 -16.44
C ALA A 134 8.81 -1.87 -17.96
N VAL A 135 7.93 -2.56 -18.68
CA VAL A 135 7.73 -2.35 -20.13
C VAL A 135 7.25 -0.92 -20.40
N CYS A 136 6.31 -0.42 -19.62
CA CYS A 136 5.65 0.87 -19.87
C CYS A 136 6.02 1.96 -18.87
N ALA A 137 6.26 1.61 -17.60
CA ALA A 137 6.54 2.60 -16.56
C ALA A 137 8.02 2.99 -16.52
N ASP A 138 8.31 4.19 -16.03
CA ASP A 138 9.66 4.65 -15.69
C ASP A 138 9.73 4.91 -14.19
N LEU A 139 10.82 4.52 -13.55
CA LEU A 139 11.11 4.84 -12.15
C LEU A 139 12.49 5.49 -12.05
N THR A 140 12.57 6.52 -11.23
CA THR A 140 13.84 7.13 -10.82
C THR A 140 14.59 6.20 -9.85
N PRO A 141 15.91 6.36 -9.69
CA PRO A 141 16.67 5.60 -8.70
C PRO A 141 16.07 5.71 -7.29
N ILE A 142 15.65 6.90 -6.87
CA ILE A 142 15.05 7.10 -5.53
C ILE A 142 13.69 6.41 -5.37
N GLU A 143 12.87 6.32 -6.42
CA GLU A 143 11.63 5.53 -6.41
C GLU A 143 11.92 4.02 -6.23
N ILE A 144 13.00 3.52 -6.83
CA ILE A 144 13.40 2.11 -6.69
C ILE A 144 13.96 1.84 -5.29
N GLU A 145 14.86 2.69 -4.80
CA GLU A 145 15.43 2.56 -3.44
C GLU A 145 14.37 2.69 -2.33
N SER A 146 13.31 3.45 -2.57
CA SER A 146 12.23 3.63 -1.58
C SER A 146 11.19 2.49 -1.60
N MET A 147 11.22 1.60 -2.59
CA MET A 147 10.12 0.64 -2.84
C MET A 147 9.73 -0.19 -1.62
N CYS A 148 10.70 -0.75 -0.90
CA CYS A 148 10.42 -1.57 0.29
C CYS A 148 9.76 -0.76 1.42
N THR A 149 10.12 0.52 1.57
CA THR A 149 9.46 1.44 2.51
C THR A 149 8.03 1.73 2.06
N LEU A 150 7.80 1.96 0.77
CA LEU A 150 6.47 2.25 0.23
C LEU A 150 5.52 1.04 0.31
N ILE A 151 6.02 -0.19 0.09
CA ILE A 151 5.23 -1.42 0.26
C ILE A 151 4.82 -1.56 1.74
N ARG A 152 5.74 -1.32 2.67
CA ARG A 152 5.45 -1.33 4.12
C ARG A 152 4.43 -0.25 4.49
N LEU A 153 4.56 0.97 3.95
CA LEU A 153 3.60 2.05 4.12
C LEU A 153 2.18 1.63 3.69
N ARG A 154 2.04 1.00 2.53
CA ARG A 154 0.75 0.46 2.06
C ARG A 154 0.17 -0.57 3.03
N ILE A 155 1.00 -1.50 3.52
CA ILE A 155 0.57 -2.55 4.45
C ILE A 155 0.10 -1.94 5.78
N LEU A 156 0.86 -0.99 6.32
CA LEU A 156 0.53 -0.32 7.58
C LEU A 156 -0.70 0.58 7.44
N SER A 157 -0.87 1.23 6.29
CA SER A 157 -2.07 2.01 5.97
C SER A 157 -3.34 1.17 6.06
N ASN A 158 -3.30 -0.11 5.63
CA ASN A 158 -4.42 -1.03 5.84
C ASN A 158 -4.73 -1.27 7.32
N VAL A 159 -3.71 -1.40 8.17
CA VAL A 159 -3.93 -1.57 9.62
C VAL A 159 -4.66 -0.35 10.18
N VAL A 160 -4.20 0.87 9.85
CA VAL A 160 -4.81 2.12 10.28
C VAL A 160 -6.26 2.25 9.75
N TYR A 161 -6.48 1.90 8.48
CA TYR A 161 -7.80 1.89 7.84
C TYR A 161 -8.77 0.95 8.58
N PHE A 162 -8.37 -0.28 8.88
CA PHE A 162 -9.23 -1.23 9.59
C PHE A 162 -9.49 -0.84 11.05
N VAL A 163 -8.54 -0.16 11.73
CA VAL A 163 -8.85 0.48 13.02
C VAL A 163 -9.93 1.54 12.85
N GLY A 164 -9.82 2.40 11.84
CA GLY A 164 -10.84 3.40 11.53
C GLY A 164 -12.22 2.81 11.27
N ARG A 165 -12.29 1.73 10.49
CA ARG A 165 -13.56 1.00 10.24
C ARG A 165 -14.15 0.40 11.51
N ALA A 166 -13.31 -0.17 12.37
CA ALA A 166 -13.75 -0.69 13.66
C ALA A 166 -14.31 0.42 14.57
N LEU A 167 -13.65 1.58 14.63
CA LEU A 167 -14.11 2.75 15.38
C LEU A 167 -15.44 3.32 14.83
N ALA A 168 -15.67 3.23 13.52
CA ALA A 168 -16.92 3.63 12.89
C ALA A 168 -18.05 2.58 13.01
N GLY A 169 -17.75 1.38 13.53
CA GLY A 169 -18.70 0.27 13.59
C GLY A 169 -18.99 -0.38 12.22
N GLU A 170 -18.14 -0.13 11.23
CA GLU A 170 -18.24 -0.71 9.88
C GLU A 170 -17.64 -2.12 9.82
N ASP A 171 -16.73 -2.42 10.74
CA ASP A 171 -16.14 -3.75 10.96
C ASP A 171 -16.02 -4.06 12.45
N GLN A 172 -15.76 -5.32 12.76
CA GLN A 172 -15.39 -5.74 14.10
C GLN A 172 -13.88 -5.60 14.30
N LEU A 173 -13.46 -5.12 15.47
CA LEU A 173 -12.03 -5.05 15.82
C LEU A 173 -11.35 -6.42 15.79
N SER A 174 -12.11 -7.50 16.05
CA SER A 174 -11.62 -8.88 15.95
C SER A 174 -11.15 -9.26 14.55
N THR A 175 -11.70 -8.65 13.49
CA THR A 175 -11.23 -8.84 12.11
C THR A 175 -9.79 -8.34 11.94
N LEU A 176 -9.41 -7.27 12.65
CA LEU A 176 -8.05 -6.76 12.63
C LEU A 176 -7.12 -7.60 13.51
N THR A 177 -7.53 -7.89 14.75
CA THR A 177 -6.67 -8.62 15.70
C THR A 177 -6.31 -10.01 15.19
N CYS A 178 -7.22 -10.73 14.54
CA CYS A 178 -6.92 -12.04 13.95
C CYS A 178 -5.98 -12.00 12.73
N ARG A 179 -5.80 -10.83 12.10
CA ARG A 179 -4.95 -10.64 10.90
C ARG A 179 -3.61 -9.99 11.20
N ILE A 180 -3.40 -9.47 12.41
CA ILE A 180 -2.20 -8.69 12.71
C ILE A 180 -0.90 -9.49 12.54
N ASP A 181 -0.91 -10.78 12.87
CA ASP A 181 0.23 -11.67 12.63
C ASP A 181 0.59 -11.78 11.14
N ASN A 182 -0.41 -11.82 10.26
CA ASN A 182 -0.20 -11.83 8.81
C ASN A 182 0.45 -10.53 8.32
N TYR A 183 -0.01 -9.37 8.83
CA TYR A 183 0.66 -8.10 8.53
C TYR A 183 2.12 -8.11 9.00
N CYS A 184 2.40 -8.59 10.21
CA CYS A 184 3.77 -8.71 10.71
C CYS A 184 4.64 -9.65 9.86
N GLN A 185 4.11 -10.78 9.42
CA GLN A 185 4.83 -11.72 8.55
C GLN A 185 5.23 -11.03 7.23
N ARG A 186 4.30 -10.30 6.60
CA ARG A 186 4.56 -9.54 5.37
C ARG A 186 5.63 -8.47 5.57
N LEU A 187 5.52 -7.67 6.64
CA LEU A 187 6.50 -6.62 6.97
C LEU A 187 7.89 -7.22 7.21
N ARG A 188 7.98 -8.33 7.97
CA ARG A 188 9.25 -9.04 8.21
C ARG A 188 9.85 -9.56 6.92
N TRP A 189 9.03 -10.18 6.06
CA TRP A 189 9.49 -10.70 4.78
C TRP A 189 10.08 -9.59 3.91
N ILE A 190 9.42 -8.43 3.81
CA ILE A 190 9.96 -7.29 3.04
C ILE A 190 11.32 -6.85 3.60
N LYS A 191 11.43 -6.66 4.92
CA LYS A 191 12.71 -6.23 5.55
C LYS A 191 13.83 -7.25 5.34
N SER A 192 13.53 -8.53 5.42
CA SER A 192 14.53 -9.59 5.21
C SER A 192 14.97 -9.73 3.74
N ASN A 193 14.23 -9.14 2.80
CA ASN A 193 14.45 -9.31 1.36
C ASN A 193 14.71 -7.97 0.64
N GLU A 194 14.95 -6.89 1.38
CA GLU A 194 15.02 -5.53 0.85
C GLU A 194 16.04 -5.38 -0.29
N GLU A 195 17.28 -5.83 -0.07
CA GLU A 195 18.34 -5.76 -1.09
C GLU A 195 17.98 -6.53 -2.36
N ALA A 196 17.34 -7.69 -2.21
CA ALA A 196 16.99 -8.54 -3.33
C ALA A 196 15.76 -8.03 -4.09
N ILE A 197 14.77 -7.44 -3.41
CA ILE A 197 13.64 -6.75 -4.06
C ILE A 197 14.14 -5.54 -4.86
N VAL A 198 15.00 -4.70 -4.26
CA VAL A 198 15.58 -3.53 -4.94
C VAL A 198 16.42 -3.96 -6.14
N SER A 199 17.27 -4.99 -5.97
CA SER A 199 18.08 -5.55 -7.04
C SER A 199 17.24 -6.08 -8.20
N LEU A 200 16.15 -6.80 -7.90
CA LEU A 200 15.19 -7.30 -8.89
C LEU A 200 14.60 -6.15 -9.71
N ILE A 201 14.13 -5.09 -9.05
CA ILE A 201 13.53 -3.94 -9.74
C ILE A 201 14.56 -3.26 -10.64
N LYS A 202 15.79 -3.04 -10.14
CA LYS A 202 16.87 -2.50 -10.97
C LYS A 202 17.15 -3.36 -12.19
N GLU A 203 17.25 -4.67 -12.02
CA GLU A 203 17.51 -5.60 -13.12
C GLU A 203 16.45 -5.49 -14.21
N LYS A 204 15.16 -5.54 -13.84
CA LYS A 204 14.07 -5.50 -14.83
C LYS A 204 13.94 -4.16 -15.54
N PHE A 205 14.15 -3.05 -14.83
CA PHE A 205 14.16 -1.73 -15.46
C PHE A 205 15.39 -1.52 -16.35
N ALA A 206 16.57 -2.01 -15.97
CA ALA A 206 17.77 -1.97 -16.80
C ALA A 206 17.62 -2.84 -18.06
N ALA A 207 17.00 -4.02 -17.96
CA ALA A 207 16.71 -4.89 -19.11
C ALA A 207 15.77 -4.21 -20.14
N ASN A 208 14.95 -3.26 -19.70
CA ASN A 208 14.09 -2.43 -20.54
C ASN A 208 14.74 -1.11 -20.99
N GLY A 209 16.03 -0.88 -20.69
CA GLY A 209 16.77 0.32 -21.08
C GLY A 209 16.39 1.60 -20.31
N LYS A 210 15.84 1.45 -19.09
CA LYS A 210 15.31 2.55 -18.27
C LYS A 210 16.18 2.93 -17.08
N LEU A 211 17.37 2.33 -16.97
CA LEU A 211 18.41 2.60 -15.96
C LEU A 211 19.80 2.59 -16.58
#